data_AF-A0A6P2EST0-F1
#
_entry.id   AF-A0A6P2EST0-F1
#
_cell.length_a   1.000
_cell.length_b   1.000
_cell.length_c   1.000
_cell.angle_alpha   90.00
_cell.angle_beta   90.00
_cell.angle_gamma   90.00
#
_symmetry.space_group_name_H-M   'P 1'
#
loop_
_entity.id
_entity.type
_entity.pdbx_description
1 polymer ?
#
loop_
_entity_poly.entity_id
_entity_poly.type
_entity_poly.pdbx_seq_one_letter_code
_entity_poly.pdbx_strand_id
1 'polypeptide(L)'
;MPFDRQSDRHVSARFLSRTVFAACLCAAALAGVPAQAGSVSYTYDALGRLASTVYSDGTSTTTITYSYDAAGNRTSVAATSS
;
A
#
# COMPACT_ATOMS: atom_id res chain seq x y z
N MET A 1 3.65 -22.82 -47.75
CA MET A 1 3.41 -23.91 -46.77
C MET A 1 4.77 -24.21 -46.13
N PRO A 2 4.92 -24.15 -44.80
CA PRO A 2 4.24 -25.09 -43.91
C PRO A 2 3.43 -24.44 -42.79
N PHE A 3 2.37 -25.16 -42.43
CA PHE A 3 1.63 -25.07 -41.18
C PHE A 3 2.52 -25.55 -40.03
N ASP A 4 2.54 -24.86 -38.90
CA ASP A 4 2.62 -25.57 -37.62
C ASP A 4 1.56 -25.05 -36.66
N ARG A 5 0.74 -26.00 -36.24
CA ARG A 5 -0.47 -25.90 -35.45
C ARG A 5 -0.06 -26.34 -34.05
N GLN A 6 -0.17 -25.50 -33.03
CA GLN A 6 -0.24 -25.92 -31.62
C GLN A 6 -0.90 -24.79 -30.84
N SER A 7 -2.23 -24.84 -30.67
CA SER A 7 -2.95 -25.61 -29.65
C SER A 7 -2.76 -25.04 -28.25
N ASP A 8 -3.86 -24.51 -27.73
CA ASP A 8 -4.27 -24.44 -26.34
C ASP A 8 -3.24 -24.79 -25.26
N ARG A 9 -3.00 -23.84 -24.34
CA ARG A 9 -3.08 -24.02 -22.88
C ARG A 9 -2.51 -22.80 -22.12
N HIS A 10 -3.41 -21.91 -21.70
CA HIS A 10 -3.55 -21.51 -20.30
C HIS A 10 -4.49 -20.30 -20.23
N VAL A 11 -5.77 -20.57 -20.01
CA VAL A 11 -6.55 -19.71 -19.13
C VAL A 11 -5.81 -19.73 -17.80
N SER A 12 -5.12 -18.65 -17.48
CA SER A 12 -4.51 -18.46 -16.17
C SER A 12 -4.57 -16.99 -15.84
N ALA A 13 -5.65 -16.63 -15.15
CA ALA A 13 -5.78 -15.41 -14.38
C ALA A 13 -4.51 -15.25 -13.52
N ARG A 14 -3.70 -14.25 -13.85
CA ARG A 14 -2.54 -13.85 -13.03
C ARG A 14 -2.71 -12.38 -12.70
N PHE A 15 -3.43 -12.15 -11.60
CA PHE A 15 -3.31 -10.95 -10.79
C PHE A 15 -1.83 -10.78 -10.44
N LEU A 16 -1.15 -9.79 -11.01
CA LEU A 16 0.10 -9.34 -10.42
C LEU A 16 0.35 -7.86 -10.71
N SER A 17 -0.05 -7.08 -9.71
CA SER A 17 0.48 -5.79 -9.28
C SER A 17 1.75 -5.35 -10.04
N ARG A 18 1.61 -4.34 -10.92
CA ARG A 18 2.75 -3.73 -11.60
C ARG A 18 3.22 -2.52 -10.79
N THR A 19 4.26 -2.78 -10.01
CA THR A 19 5.16 -1.83 -9.36
C THR A 19 5.57 -0.72 -10.35
N VAL A 20 5.34 0.54 -9.99
CA VAL A 20 5.83 1.69 -10.74
C VAL A 20 7.28 1.97 -10.31
N PHE A 21 8.23 1.52 -11.12
CA PHE A 21 9.63 1.94 -11.11
C PHE A 21 9.81 2.97 -12.24
N ALA A 22 10.20 4.21 -11.92
CA ALA A 22 11.16 5.04 -12.67
C ALA A 22 11.06 6.53 -12.34
N ALA A 23 12.11 7.09 -11.72
CA ALA A 23 12.60 8.44 -12.02
C ALA A 23 14.06 8.60 -11.55
N CYS A 24 15.00 8.64 -12.50
CA CYS A 24 16.33 9.29 -12.40
C CYS A 24 16.14 10.79 -12.79
N LEU A 25 16.86 11.83 -12.33
CA LEU A 25 18.32 12.03 -12.23
C LEU A 25 18.67 13.40 -11.56
N CYS A 26 19.85 13.51 -10.88
CA CYS A 26 20.70 14.69 -10.52
C CYS A 26 20.18 15.77 -9.51
N ALA A 27 20.92 16.33 -8.52
CA ALA A 27 22.37 16.48 -8.31
C ALA A 27 22.77 16.82 -6.82
N ALA A 28 23.98 16.38 -6.44
CA ALA A 28 24.98 16.99 -5.52
C ALA A 28 24.64 17.46 -4.07
N ALA A 29 25.15 16.68 -3.10
CA ALA A 29 25.81 17.08 -1.86
C ALA A 29 25.16 18.14 -0.92
N LEU A 30 24.04 17.75 -0.30
CA LEU A 30 23.81 17.95 1.15
C LEU A 30 23.63 16.56 1.77
N ALA A 31 24.70 15.76 1.74
CA ALA A 31 24.67 14.43 2.34
C ALA A 31 24.69 14.57 3.87
N GLY A 32 23.65 14.06 4.54
CA GLY A 32 23.86 13.58 5.90
C GLY A 32 22.76 13.77 6.92
N VAL A 33 21.62 14.37 6.59
CA VAL A 33 20.40 14.08 7.37
C VAL A 33 19.46 13.32 6.44
N PRO A 34 19.17 12.03 6.67
CA PRO A 34 17.98 11.49 6.06
C PRO A 34 16.85 12.42 6.52
N ALA A 35 16.25 13.16 5.58
CA ALA A 35 15.01 13.85 5.89
C ALA A 35 14.06 12.73 6.32
N GLN A 36 13.81 12.67 7.62
CA GLN A 36 12.90 11.71 8.19
C GLN A 36 11.50 12.15 7.76
N ALA A 37 11.13 11.76 6.54
CA ALA A 37 9.85 12.14 5.97
C ALA A 37 8.79 11.30 6.66
N GLY A 38 8.10 11.92 7.62
CA GLY A 38 6.88 11.37 8.17
C GLY A 38 5.84 11.21 7.07
N SER A 39 5.16 10.06 7.00
CA SER A 39 4.02 9.83 6.12
C SER A 39 2.83 9.35 6.93
N VAL A 40 1.64 9.81 6.53
CA VAL A 40 0.38 9.37 7.14
C VAL A 40 -0.54 8.90 6.02
N SER A 41 -1.02 7.67 6.13
CA SER A 41 -1.96 7.07 5.19
C SER A 41 -3.27 6.75 5.90
N TYR A 42 -4.38 7.11 5.25
CA TYR A 42 -5.73 6.81 5.74
C TYR A 42 -6.42 5.86 4.78
N THR A 43 -7.10 4.87 5.32
CA THR A 43 -7.91 3.92 4.57
C THR A 43 -9.34 3.99 5.08
N TYR A 44 -10.28 3.90 4.15
CA TYR A 44 -11.70 4.02 4.43
C TYR A 44 -12.42 2.74 4.03
N ASP A 45 -13.48 2.41 4.76
CA ASP A 45 -14.40 1.34 4.38
C ASP A 45 -15.35 1.78 3.25
N ALA A 46 -16.17 0.85 2.75
CA ALA A 46 -17.13 1.11 1.68
C ALA A 46 -18.20 2.16 2.04
N LEU A 47 -18.37 2.46 3.34
CA LEU A 47 -19.29 3.48 3.85
C LEU A 47 -18.60 4.84 4.04
N GLY A 48 -17.31 4.95 3.69
CA GLY A 48 -16.52 6.18 3.83
C GLY A 48 -16.04 6.46 5.25
N ARG A 49 -16.09 5.46 6.15
CA ARG A 49 -15.62 5.60 7.53
C ARG A 49 -14.14 5.20 7.62
N LEU A 50 -13.40 5.82 8.54
CA LEU A 50 -11.96 5.58 8.70
C LEU A 50 -11.71 4.16 9.23
N ALA A 51 -11.18 3.27 8.40
CA ALA A 51 -10.92 1.87 8.76
C ALA A 51 -9.52 1.66 9.36
N SER A 52 -8.52 2.36 8.84
CA SER A 52 -7.16 2.29 9.38
C SER A 52 -6.34 3.55 9.05
N THR A 53 -5.46 3.90 9.98
CA THR A 53 -4.47 4.97 9.83
C THR A 53 -3.07 4.40 10.04
N VAL A 54 -2.16 4.65 9.12
CA VAL A 54 -0.76 4.29 9.24
C VAL A 54 0.07 5.55 9.36
N TYR A 55 0.78 5.68 10.48
CA TYR A 55 1.75 6.73 10.74
C TYR A 55 3.15 6.13 10.60
N SER A 56 3.97 6.68 9.72
CA SER A 56 5.37 6.29 9.60
C SER A 56 6.23 7.52 9.79
N ASP A 57 6.99 7.61 10.86
CA ASP A 57 7.91 8.75 11.11
C ASP A 57 9.29 8.46 10.50
N GLY A 58 9.38 7.71 9.40
CA GLY A 58 10.63 7.28 8.77
C GLY A 58 11.51 6.32 9.58
N THR A 59 11.31 6.17 10.89
CA THR A 59 12.01 5.22 11.77
C THR A 59 11.08 4.15 12.36
N SER A 60 9.86 4.53 12.71
CA SER A 60 8.86 3.61 13.25
C SER A 60 7.54 3.75 12.51
N THR A 61 6.82 2.64 12.38
CA THR A 61 5.50 2.60 11.75
C THR A 61 4.46 2.17 12.77
N THR A 62 3.49 3.04 13.02
CA THR A 62 2.33 2.77 13.85
C THR A 62 1.09 2.64 12.99
N THR A 63 0.48 1.47 13.00
CA THR A 63 -0.81 1.21 12.36
C THR A 63 -1.91 1.22 13.40
N ILE A 64 -2.97 1.98 13.15
CA ILE A 64 -4.17 2.04 13.99
C ILE A 64 -5.34 1.54 13.16
N THR A 65 -5.99 0.47 13.60
CA THR A 65 -7.17 -0.11 12.96
C THR A 65 -8.42 0.19 13.77
N TYR A 66 -9.51 0.48 13.07
CA TYR A 66 -10.81 0.78 13.65
C TYR A 66 -11.86 -0.22 13.17
N SER A 67 -12.66 -0.71 14.11
CA SER A 67 -13.81 -1.59 13.82
C SER A 67 -15.09 -0.89 14.20
N TYR A 68 -16.14 -1.12 13.43
CA TYR A 68 -17.46 -0.51 13.61
C TYR A 68 -18.56 -1.56 13.58
N ASP A 69 -19.64 -1.32 14.33
CA ASP A 69 -20.88 -2.08 14.19
C ASP A 69 -21.72 -1.59 12.99
N ALA A 70 -22.85 -2.26 12.77
CA ALA A 70 -23.79 -1.94 11.70
C ALA A 70 -24.50 -0.58 11.90
N ALA A 71 -24.58 -0.08 13.14
CA ALA A 71 -25.16 1.22 13.46
C ALA A 71 -24.16 2.38 13.30
N GLY A 72 -22.87 2.08 13.06
CA GLY A 72 -21.82 3.08 12.91
C GLY A 72 -21.03 3.37 14.18
N ASN A 73 -21.30 2.68 15.29
CA ASN A 73 -20.53 2.88 16.51
C ASN A 73 -19.18 2.17 16.40
N ARG A 74 -18.13 2.84 16.86
CA ARG A 74 -16.79 2.26 16.89
C ARG A 74 -16.70 1.25 18.03
N THR A 75 -16.52 -0.02 17.68
CA THR A 75 -16.49 -1.14 18.63
C THR A 75 -15.07 -1.50 19.07
N SER A 76 -14.04 -1.16 18.27
CA SER A 76 -12.66 -1.45 18.62
C SER A 76 -11.68 -0.45 18.02
N VAL A 77 -10.56 -0.28 18.73
CA VAL A 77 -9.37 0.44 18.30
C VAL A 77 -8.17 -0.44 18.63
N ALA A 78 -7.39 -0.82 17.63
CA ALA A 78 -6.14 -1.54 17.82
C ALA A 78 -4.99 -0.70 17.26
N ALA A 79 -3.97 -0.45 18.07
CA ALA A 79 -2.75 0.22 17.61
C ALA A 79 -1.57 -0.75 17.71
N THR A 80 -0.77 -0.81 16.66
CA THR A 80 0.44 -1.63 16.60
C THR A 80 1.58 -0.77 16.08
N SER A 81 2.60 -0.59 16.91
CA SER A 81 3.82 0.14 16.56
C SER A 81 4.95 -0.86 16.29
N SER A 82 5.74 -0.62 15.26
CA SER A 82 6.89 -1.42 14.83
C SER A 82 8.08 -0.53 14.54
#